data_AF-A0A9W7F2H3-F1
#
_entry.id   AF-A0A9W7F2H3-F1
#
_cell.length_a   1.000
_cell.length_b   1.000
_cell.length_c   1.000
_cell.angle_alpha   90.00
_cell.angle_beta   90.00
_cell.angle_gamma   90.00
#
_symmetry.space_group_name_H-M   'P 1'
#
loop_
_entity.id
_entity.type
_entity.pdbx_description
1 polymer ?
#
loop_
_entity_poly.entity_id
_entity_poly.type
_entity_poly.pdbx_seq_one_letter_code
_entity_poly.pdbx_strand_id
1 'polypeptide(L)'
;MRLSILSLLLSLLSVSGSSNTCEKIDGDCPDSCSDAGYAGTQNFNALIQISPFNPSLSLSASKAEKYIKQNDHVQSVDNPWMSLHTTLYYFCCYTENEKKEILKGMKDVTWDSLKVSYDTFGCNLDHDNETIYLHGMPSNQDDLFSLARKIEEVIESTGAHVIPRETLFHMTLARVDVDYPVDDVVEYFLNEGVNFGEIEVNSFHVNGHLFHASN
;
A
#
# COMPACT_ATOMS: atom_id res chain seq x y z
N MET A 1 -37.34 -8.36 -51.27
CA MET A 1 -36.68 -7.76 -50.07
C MET A 1 -36.66 -8.81 -48.97
N ARG A 2 -35.49 -9.36 -48.65
CA ARG A 2 -35.31 -10.26 -47.49
C ARG A 2 -34.55 -9.46 -46.42
N LEU A 3 -35.19 -9.22 -45.28
CA LEU A 3 -34.52 -8.69 -44.09
C LEU A 3 -33.69 -9.83 -43.48
N SER A 4 -32.37 -9.71 -43.48
CA SER A 4 -31.49 -10.51 -42.62
C SER A 4 -31.44 -9.85 -41.25
N ILE A 5 -32.04 -10.51 -40.26
CA ILE A 5 -31.90 -10.18 -38.85
C ILE A 5 -30.55 -10.75 -38.41
N LEU A 6 -29.56 -9.86 -38.24
CA LEU A 6 -28.27 -10.21 -37.66
C LEU A 6 -28.46 -10.26 -36.13
N SER A 7 -28.67 -11.46 -35.59
CA SER A 7 -28.66 -11.69 -34.15
C SER A 7 -27.25 -11.49 -33.61
N LEU A 8 -27.01 -10.34 -32.99
CA LEU A 8 -25.82 -10.04 -32.22
C LEU A 8 -25.89 -10.88 -30.93
N LEU A 9 -25.28 -12.07 -30.93
CA LEU A 9 -25.01 -12.81 -29.70
C LEU A 9 -23.95 -12.03 -28.92
N LEU A 10 -24.39 -11.23 -27.95
CA LEU A 10 -23.54 -10.81 -26.84
C LEU A 10 -23.28 -12.05 -26.00
N SER A 11 -22.13 -12.69 -26.21
CA SER A 11 -21.58 -13.65 -25.26
C SER A 11 -21.25 -12.89 -23.98
N LEU A 12 -22.11 -13.01 -22.96
CA LEU A 12 -21.77 -12.66 -21.58
C LEU A 12 -20.71 -13.65 -21.13
N LEU A 13 -19.44 -13.35 -21.44
CA LEU A 13 -18.32 -14.01 -20.78
C LEU A 13 -18.43 -13.61 -19.30
N SER A 14 -18.87 -14.55 -18.48
CA SER A 14 -18.77 -14.44 -17.04
C SER A 14 -17.27 -14.39 -16.71
N VAL A 15 -16.77 -13.19 -16.44
CA VAL A 15 -15.43 -13.02 -15.89
C VAL A 15 -15.48 -13.59 -14.48
N SER A 16 -14.75 -14.68 -14.24
CA SER A 16 -14.60 -15.26 -12.91
C SER A 16 -13.53 -14.48 -12.15
N GLY A 17 -13.85 -13.98 -10.95
CA GLY A 17 -12.87 -13.42 -10.04
C GLY A 17 -11.75 -14.44 -9.79
N SER A 18 -10.52 -14.06 -10.11
CA SER A 18 -9.30 -14.81 -9.82
C SER A 18 -8.31 -13.82 -9.23
N SER A 19 -7.64 -14.24 -8.17
CA SER A 19 -6.65 -13.46 -7.41
C SER A 19 -5.28 -14.13 -7.41
N ASN A 20 -5.02 -15.00 -8.41
CA ASN A 20 -3.76 -15.73 -8.52
C ASN A 20 -2.55 -14.80 -8.73
N THR A 21 -2.80 -13.59 -9.23
CA THR A 21 -1.76 -12.57 -9.42
C THR A 21 -1.45 -11.76 -8.15
N CYS A 22 -2.29 -11.83 -7.12
CA CYS A 22 -2.12 -11.04 -5.91
C CYS A 22 -1.10 -11.67 -4.94
N GLU A 23 -0.34 -10.80 -4.26
CA GLU A 23 0.48 -11.22 -3.14
C GLU A 23 -0.43 -11.76 -2.02
N LYS A 24 0.01 -12.86 -1.39
CA LYS A 24 -0.72 -13.46 -0.29
C LYS A 24 -0.28 -12.81 1.02
N ILE A 25 -1.18 -12.01 1.59
CA ILE A 25 -1.17 -11.47 2.96
C ILE A 25 0.00 -10.53 3.30
N ASP A 26 -0.33 -9.40 3.93
CA ASP A 26 0.63 -8.42 4.47
C ASP A 26 1.09 -8.91 5.87
N GLY A 27 2.12 -9.74 5.94
CA GLY A 27 2.56 -10.47 7.15
C GLY A 27 3.32 -9.67 8.21
N ASP A 28 3.30 -8.35 8.15
CA ASP A 28 4.17 -7.49 8.99
C ASP A 28 3.75 -7.40 10.46
N CYS A 29 2.51 -7.74 10.80
CA CYS A 29 2.02 -7.70 12.17
C CYS A 29 1.27 -8.97 12.54
N PRO A 30 1.43 -9.46 13.79
CA PRO A 30 0.60 -10.56 14.26
C PRO A 30 -0.85 -10.07 14.42
N ASP A 31 -1.81 -10.96 14.13
CA ASP A 31 -3.24 -10.70 14.37
C ASP A 31 -3.54 -10.41 15.86
N SER A 32 -2.72 -10.98 16.75
CA SER A 32 -2.86 -10.86 18.21
C SER A 32 -1.50 -10.73 18.88
N CYS A 33 -1.27 -9.58 19.54
CA CYS A 33 -0.03 -9.31 20.27
C CYS A 33 0.17 -10.28 21.44
N SER A 34 -0.89 -10.59 22.18
CA SER A 34 -0.81 -11.50 23.33
C SER A 34 -0.52 -12.93 22.91
N ASP A 35 -1.12 -13.39 21.81
CA ASP A 35 -0.91 -14.76 21.32
C ASP A 35 0.49 -14.93 20.70
N ALA A 36 1.02 -13.85 20.13
CA ALA A 36 2.42 -13.77 19.68
C ALA A 36 3.43 -13.60 20.85
N GLY A 37 2.96 -13.50 22.10
CA GLY A 37 3.81 -13.42 23.29
C GLY A 37 4.35 -12.03 23.61
N TYR A 38 3.83 -10.99 22.97
CA TYR A 38 4.21 -9.60 23.25
C TYR A 38 3.40 -9.02 24.41
N ALA A 39 4.05 -8.23 25.26
CA ALA A 39 3.41 -7.54 26.37
C ALA A 39 2.75 -6.20 25.95
N GLY A 40 3.14 -5.67 24.79
CA GLY A 40 2.64 -4.42 24.27
C GLY A 40 1.36 -4.56 23.45
N THR A 41 0.62 -3.45 23.36
CA THR A 41 -0.63 -3.36 22.57
C THR A 41 -0.65 -2.09 21.71
N GLN A 42 0.43 -1.32 21.70
CA GLN A 42 0.52 -0.09 20.93
C GLN A 42 0.86 -0.42 19.50
N ASN A 43 -0.04 -0.03 18.61
CA ASN A 43 0.15 -0.09 17.17
C ASN A 43 0.19 1.33 16.61
N PHE A 44 1.12 1.61 15.72
CA PHE A 44 1.25 2.88 15.01
C PHE A 44 2.02 2.65 13.70
N ASN A 45 2.14 3.67 12.86
CA ASN A 45 2.76 3.53 11.54
C ASN A 45 3.73 4.68 11.23
N ALA A 46 4.71 4.37 10.38
CA ALA A 46 5.49 5.35 9.64
C ALA A 46 4.85 5.52 8.25
N LEU A 47 4.47 6.74 7.87
CA LEU A 47 3.71 7.02 6.65
C LEU A 47 4.43 8.05 5.78
N ILE A 48 4.60 7.73 4.51
CA ILE A 48 4.92 8.70 3.46
C ILE A 48 3.59 9.29 2.99
N GLN A 49 3.34 10.57 3.29
CA GLN A 49 2.10 11.24 2.88
C GLN A 49 2.20 11.68 1.42
N ILE A 50 1.31 11.18 0.56
CA ILE A 50 1.32 11.49 -0.88
C ILE A 50 0.34 12.63 -1.16
N SER A 51 -0.93 12.46 -0.81
CA SER A 51 -1.94 13.52 -0.92
C SER A 51 -2.03 14.34 0.37
N PRO A 52 -2.22 15.66 0.33
CA PRO A 52 -2.47 16.48 -0.86
C PRO A 52 -1.19 17.03 -1.53
N PHE A 53 0.00 16.61 -1.08
CA PHE A 53 1.28 17.23 -1.44
C PHE A 53 1.76 16.92 -2.86
N ASN A 54 1.26 15.84 -3.48
CA ASN A 54 1.64 15.40 -4.82
C ASN A 54 0.42 15.34 -5.75
N PRO A 55 -0.12 16.50 -6.18
CA PRO A 55 -1.40 16.57 -6.88
C PRO A 55 -1.41 15.88 -8.26
N SER A 56 -0.26 15.82 -8.94
CA SER A 56 -0.12 15.08 -10.21
C SER A 56 -0.34 13.58 -9.99
N LEU A 57 0.29 13.02 -8.97
CA LEU A 57 0.16 11.62 -8.60
C LEU A 57 -1.27 11.32 -8.11
N SER A 58 -1.84 12.16 -7.24
CA SER A 58 -3.25 12.06 -6.83
C SER A 58 -4.21 12.06 -8.01
N LEU A 59 -3.95 12.87 -9.04
CA LEU A 59 -4.78 12.90 -10.25
C LEU A 59 -4.67 11.59 -11.03
N SER A 60 -3.47 11.02 -11.16
CA SER A 60 -3.27 9.71 -11.82
C SER A 60 -3.96 8.58 -11.04
N ALA A 61 -3.81 8.56 -9.71
CA ALA A 61 -4.51 7.61 -8.84
C ALA A 61 -6.03 7.70 -9.01
N SER A 62 -6.58 8.91 -9.03
CA SER A 62 -8.01 9.14 -9.22
C SER A 62 -8.53 8.69 -10.60
N LYS A 63 -7.68 8.72 -11.65
CA LYS A 63 -8.03 8.13 -12.95
C LYS A 63 -8.06 6.60 -12.90
N ALA A 64 -7.10 5.97 -12.21
CA ALA A 64 -7.09 4.53 -12.03
C ALA A 64 -8.31 4.06 -11.21
N GLU A 65 -8.64 4.74 -10.10
CA GLU A 65 -9.86 4.47 -9.32
C GLU A 65 -11.13 4.57 -10.18
N LYS A 66 -11.20 5.54 -11.09
CA LYS A 66 -12.34 5.69 -12.00
C LYS A 66 -12.48 4.48 -12.92
N TYR A 67 -11.37 3.93 -13.42
CA TYR A 67 -11.38 2.70 -14.21
C TYR A 67 -11.79 1.49 -13.35
N ILE A 68 -11.22 1.35 -12.15
CA ILE A 68 -11.56 0.26 -11.20
C ILE A 68 -13.08 0.25 -10.93
N LYS A 69 -13.67 1.40 -10.62
CA LYS A 69 -15.12 1.54 -10.40
C LYS A 69 -16.02 1.16 -11.58
N GLN A 70 -15.49 1.11 -12.80
CA GLN A 70 -16.28 0.72 -13.97
C GLN A 70 -16.45 -0.80 -14.09
N ASN A 71 -15.70 -1.60 -13.32
CA ASN A 71 -15.71 -3.06 -13.38
C ASN A 71 -16.59 -3.72 -12.30
N ASP A 72 -17.52 -2.96 -11.69
CA ASP A 72 -18.47 -3.38 -10.64
C ASP A 72 -17.79 -3.85 -9.33
N HIS A 73 -18.55 -4.20 -8.28
CA HIS A 73 -18.06 -4.84 -7.03
C HIS A 73 -16.93 -4.13 -6.25
N VAL A 74 -16.90 -2.79 -6.29
CA VAL A 74 -15.97 -2.00 -5.47
C VAL A 74 -16.60 -1.72 -4.10
N GLN A 75 -16.02 -2.29 -3.04
CA GLN A 75 -16.44 -2.03 -1.66
C GLN A 75 -16.17 -0.57 -1.27
N SER A 76 -14.95 -0.10 -1.57
CA SER A 76 -14.53 1.25 -1.25
C SER A 76 -13.34 1.68 -2.12
N VAL A 77 -13.18 2.99 -2.24
CA VAL A 77 -11.92 3.57 -2.68
C VAL A 77 -11.39 4.46 -1.58
N ASP A 78 -10.06 4.50 -1.46
CA ASP A 78 -9.44 5.52 -0.65
C ASP A 78 -9.71 6.89 -1.30
N ASN A 79 -9.80 7.96 -0.50
CA ASN A 79 -9.99 9.30 -1.06
C ASN A 79 -8.64 9.80 -1.60
N PRO A 80 -8.47 9.93 -2.93
CA PRO A 80 -7.17 10.23 -3.53
C PRO A 80 -6.64 11.63 -3.18
N TRP A 81 -7.52 12.50 -2.66
CA TRP A 81 -7.21 13.88 -2.32
C TRP A 81 -6.83 14.08 -0.85
N MET A 82 -7.20 13.14 0.03
CA MET A 82 -7.00 13.31 1.48
C MET A 82 -6.31 12.14 2.16
N SER A 83 -6.13 11.01 1.49
CA SER A 83 -5.70 9.77 2.15
C SER A 83 -4.67 8.94 1.40
N LEU A 84 -4.12 9.39 0.26
CA LEU A 84 -3.03 8.64 -0.38
C LEU A 84 -1.77 8.74 0.47
N HIS A 85 -1.24 7.58 0.80
CA HIS A 85 -0.02 7.39 1.54
C HIS A 85 0.60 6.04 1.17
N THR A 86 1.85 5.87 1.54
CA THR A 86 2.53 4.57 1.56
C THR A 86 3.00 4.34 2.98
N THR A 87 2.64 3.20 3.57
CA THR A 87 3.17 2.82 4.87
C THR A 87 4.61 2.34 4.71
N LEU A 88 5.54 3.03 5.37
CA LEU A 88 6.95 2.70 5.39
C LEU A 88 7.28 1.64 6.44
N TYR A 89 6.54 1.61 7.55
CA TYR A 89 6.74 0.62 8.61
C TYR A 89 5.50 0.51 9.50
N TYR A 90 5.07 -0.71 9.81
CA TYR A 90 4.04 -0.99 10.80
C TYR A 90 4.68 -1.29 12.15
N PHE A 91 4.41 -0.45 13.15
CA PHE A 91 4.86 -0.71 14.51
C PHE A 91 3.77 -1.47 15.23
N CYS A 92 4.03 -2.72 15.60
CA CYS A 92 3.04 -3.60 16.23
C CYS A 92 3.50 -4.16 17.58
N CYS A 93 2.56 -4.17 18.53
CA CYS A 93 2.72 -4.83 19.82
C CYS A 93 3.77 -4.21 20.75
N TYR A 94 3.98 -2.89 20.65
CA TYR A 94 4.88 -2.17 21.55
C TYR A 94 4.17 -1.77 22.84
N THR A 95 4.93 -1.66 23.93
CA THR A 95 4.48 -1.00 25.15
C THR A 95 4.50 0.52 24.97
N GLU A 96 3.80 1.25 25.84
CA GLU A 96 3.86 2.72 25.84
C GLU A 96 5.28 3.26 26.05
N ASN A 97 6.09 2.55 26.85
CA ASN A 97 7.48 2.95 27.10
C ASN A 97 8.35 2.73 25.86
N GLU A 98 8.22 1.58 25.19
CA GLU A 98 8.95 1.30 23.94
C GLU A 98 8.54 2.31 22.85
N LYS A 99 7.24 2.56 22.65
CA LYS A 99 6.76 3.59 21.72
C LYS A 99 7.42 4.94 21.97
N LYS A 100 7.50 5.36 23.24
CA LYS A 100 8.12 6.63 23.62
C LYS A 100 9.62 6.66 23.30
N GLU A 101 10.37 5.61 23.63
CA GLU A 101 11.80 5.57 23.36
C GLU A 101 12.09 5.43 21.86
N ILE A 102 11.29 4.66 21.10
CA ILE A 102 11.35 4.60 19.64
C ILE A 102 11.16 5.99 19.05
N LEU A 103 10.07 6.69 19.38
CA LEU A 103 9.80 8.05 18.87
C LEU A 103 10.89 9.06 19.24
N LYS A 104 11.58 8.84 20.36
CA LYS A 104 12.73 9.65 20.76
C LYS A 104 13.96 9.32 19.92
N GLY A 105 14.31 8.04 19.76
CA GLY A 105 15.45 7.60 18.94
C GLY A 105 15.28 7.93 17.46
N MET A 106 14.05 7.92 16.94
CA MET A 106 13.72 8.30 15.57
C MET A 106 14.18 9.74 15.22
N LYS A 107 14.35 10.63 16.21
CA LYS A 107 14.81 12.01 15.98
C LYS A 107 16.29 12.09 15.60
N ASP A 108 17.06 11.06 15.93
CA ASP A 108 18.49 10.99 15.70
C ASP A 108 18.83 10.16 14.44
N VAL A 109 17.80 9.65 13.73
CA VAL A 109 17.96 8.91 12.48
C VAL A 109 18.45 9.84 11.39
N THR A 110 19.53 9.42 10.73
CA THR A 110 20.01 10.07 9.52
C THR A 110 19.69 9.20 8.31
N TRP A 111 19.15 9.83 7.28
CA TRP A 111 18.79 9.21 6.01
C TRP A 111 18.76 10.28 4.92
N ASP A 112 19.02 9.89 3.68
CA ASP A 112 19.02 10.80 2.53
C ASP A 112 17.66 10.79 1.84
N SER A 113 17.27 11.92 1.23
CA SER A 113 16.05 11.94 0.41
C SER A 113 16.15 10.91 -0.72
N LEU A 114 15.02 10.28 -1.04
CA LEU A 114 14.97 9.27 -2.10
C LEU A 114 13.77 9.52 -3.01
N LYS A 115 13.96 9.26 -4.31
CA LYS A 115 12.90 9.34 -5.30
C LYS A 115 12.12 8.04 -5.27
N VAL A 116 10.80 8.10 -5.28
CA VAL A 116 9.91 6.93 -5.33
C VAL A 116 9.04 7.03 -6.57
N SER A 117 9.20 6.07 -7.46
CA SER A 117 8.49 6.03 -8.75
C SER A 117 7.35 5.04 -8.68
N TYR A 118 6.11 5.53 -8.57
CA TYR A 118 4.90 4.71 -8.62
C TYR A 118 4.54 4.43 -10.08
N ASP A 119 5.15 3.41 -10.64
CA ASP A 119 5.14 3.09 -12.08
C ASP A 119 4.80 1.63 -12.37
N THR A 120 4.19 0.95 -11.40
CA THR A 120 3.62 -0.38 -11.59
C THR A 120 2.30 -0.52 -10.82
N PHE A 121 1.63 -1.64 -11.00
CA PHE A 121 0.34 -1.97 -10.39
C PHE A 121 0.41 -3.34 -9.73
N GLY A 122 -0.32 -3.50 -8.63
CA GLY A 122 -0.35 -4.77 -7.91
C GLY A 122 -1.61 -4.93 -7.08
N CYS A 123 -1.71 -6.08 -6.41
CA CYS A 123 -2.77 -6.36 -5.46
C CYS A 123 -2.28 -7.30 -4.36
N ASN A 124 -2.96 -7.26 -3.21
CA ASN A 124 -2.83 -8.29 -2.17
C ASN A 124 -4.20 -8.72 -1.67
N LEU A 125 -4.29 -10.01 -1.29
CA LEU A 125 -5.44 -10.54 -0.57
C LEU A 125 -5.31 -10.21 0.92
N ASP A 126 -6.38 -9.72 1.53
CA ASP A 126 -6.45 -9.41 2.95
C ASP A 126 -6.50 -10.68 3.81
N HIS A 127 -6.29 -10.53 5.12
CA HIS A 127 -6.29 -11.61 6.11
C HIS A 127 -7.66 -12.32 6.22
N ASP A 128 -8.76 -11.66 5.83
CA ASP A 128 -10.10 -12.23 5.82
C ASP A 128 -10.34 -13.21 4.64
N ASN A 129 -9.47 -13.21 3.63
CA ASN A 129 -9.64 -13.90 2.33
C ASN A 129 -10.92 -13.51 1.56
N GLU A 130 -11.51 -12.36 1.87
CA GLU A 130 -12.72 -11.80 1.25
C GLU A 130 -12.47 -10.44 0.59
N THR A 131 -11.46 -9.71 1.09
CA THR A 131 -11.12 -8.37 0.62
C THR A 131 -9.81 -8.40 -0.18
N ILE A 132 -9.80 -7.77 -1.35
CA ILE A 132 -8.60 -7.57 -2.17
C ILE A 132 -8.30 -6.09 -2.24
N TYR A 133 -7.04 -5.73 -2.00
CA TYR A 133 -6.54 -4.38 -2.18
C TYR A 133 -5.88 -4.23 -3.54
N LEU A 134 -6.16 -3.13 -4.23
CA LEU A 134 -5.52 -2.75 -5.49
C LEU A 134 -4.61 -1.55 -5.29
N HIS A 135 -3.43 -1.59 -5.91
CA HIS A 135 -2.32 -0.72 -5.56
C HIS A 135 -1.64 -0.06 -6.75
N GLY A 136 -1.21 1.18 -6.57
CA GLY A 136 -0.05 1.70 -7.29
C GLY A 136 1.20 1.32 -6.51
N MET A 137 2.14 0.59 -7.13
CA MET A 137 3.38 0.19 -6.46
C MET A 137 4.56 0.98 -7.00
N PRO A 138 5.56 1.26 -6.15
CA PRO A 138 6.85 1.73 -6.61
C PRO A 138 7.70 0.60 -7.20
N SER A 139 8.41 0.86 -8.30
CA SER A 139 9.39 -0.10 -8.85
C SER A 139 10.67 -0.20 -8.03
N ASN A 140 11.04 0.86 -7.31
CA ASN A 140 12.26 0.92 -6.52
C ASN A 140 12.04 0.52 -5.04
N GLN A 141 11.50 -0.69 -4.84
CA GLN A 141 11.19 -1.26 -3.53
C GLN A 141 12.42 -1.33 -2.60
N ASP A 142 13.60 -1.65 -3.13
CA ASP A 142 14.83 -1.84 -2.35
C ASP A 142 15.28 -0.57 -1.60
N ASP A 143 15.04 0.61 -2.18
CA ASP A 143 15.36 1.89 -1.53
C ASP A 143 14.46 2.13 -0.32
N LEU A 144 13.17 1.78 -0.44
CA LEU A 144 12.19 1.88 0.63
C LEU A 144 12.46 0.84 1.73
N PHE A 145 12.84 -0.38 1.37
CA PHE A 145 13.28 -1.38 2.34
C PHE A 145 14.52 -0.89 3.08
N SER A 146 15.50 -0.30 2.39
CA SER A 146 16.70 0.26 3.02
C SER A 146 16.35 1.33 4.05
N LEU A 147 15.39 2.21 3.75
CA LEU A 147 14.89 3.18 4.71
C LEU A 147 14.13 2.52 5.88
N ALA A 148 13.31 1.51 5.62
CA ALA A 148 12.63 0.75 6.67
C ALA A 148 13.62 0.05 7.62
N ARG A 149 14.74 -0.48 7.10
CA ARG A 149 15.82 -1.04 7.95
C ARG A 149 16.45 -0.01 8.88
N LYS A 150 16.48 1.28 8.51
CA LYS A 150 16.91 2.34 9.43
C LYS A 150 15.95 2.54 10.60
N ILE A 151 14.65 2.33 10.38
CA ILE A 151 13.65 2.34 11.45
C ILE A 151 13.87 1.14 12.37
N GLU A 152 14.14 -0.04 11.80
CA GLU A 152 14.43 -1.26 12.56
C GLU A 152 15.69 -1.12 13.44
N GLU A 153 16.77 -0.53 12.91
CA GLU A 153 18.00 -0.20 13.67
C GLU A 153 17.69 0.66 14.91
N VAL A 154 16.77 1.62 14.79
CA VAL A 154 16.35 2.46 15.93
C VAL A 154 15.59 1.65 16.95
N ILE A 155 14.62 0.86 16.52
CA ILE A 155 13.81 0.01 17.41
C ILE A 155 14.74 -0.90 18.21
N GLU A 156 15.67 -1.58 17.54
CA GLU A 156 16.67 -2.44 18.17
C GLU A 156 17.52 -1.66 19.18
N SER A 157 17.98 -0.45 18.85
CA SER A 157 18.79 0.38 19.74
C SER A 157 18.09 0.78 21.05
N THR A 158 16.74 0.78 21.05
CA THR A 158 15.94 1.05 22.25
C THR A 158 15.78 -0.16 23.16
N GLY A 159 16.20 -1.34 22.72
CA GLY A 159 16.01 -2.63 23.40
C GLY A 159 14.62 -3.24 23.19
N ALA A 160 13.80 -2.67 22.31
CA ALA A 160 12.51 -3.24 21.92
C ALA A 160 12.69 -4.39 20.90
N HIS A 161 11.68 -5.24 20.76
CA HIS A 161 11.67 -6.27 19.70
C HIS A 161 11.49 -5.62 18.33
N VAL A 162 12.12 -6.19 17.31
CA VAL A 162 11.97 -5.77 15.91
C VAL A 162 11.08 -6.77 15.18
N ILE A 163 10.09 -6.27 14.45
CA ILE A 163 9.32 -7.07 13.49
C ILE A 163 9.73 -6.60 12.08
N PRO A 164 10.56 -7.36 11.36
CA PRO A 164 11.04 -6.97 10.03
C PRO A 164 9.91 -6.56 9.09
N ARG A 165 10.09 -5.47 8.33
CA ARG A 165 9.24 -5.17 7.16
C ARG A 165 9.56 -6.18 6.07
N GLU A 166 8.60 -7.00 5.68
CA GLU A 166 8.79 -8.04 4.65
C GLU A 166 8.00 -7.76 3.37
N THR A 167 6.89 -7.03 3.49
CA THR A 167 5.93 -6.90 2.40
C THR A 167 6.20 -5.67 1.54
N LEU A 168 5.75 -5.72 0.30
CA LEU A 168 6.01 -4.67 -0.68
C LEU A 168 5.31 -3.37 -0.31
N PHE A 169 6.02 -2.26 -0.49
CA PHE A 169 5.48 -0.92 -0.33
C PHE A 169 4.46 -0.64 -1.42
N HIS A 170 3.38 0.02 -1.06
CA HIS A 170 2.30 0.30 -1.99
C HIS A 170 1.48 1.52 -1.55
N MET A 171 0.82 2.13 -2.52
CA MET A 171 -0.24 3.10 -2.30
C MET A 171 -1.57 2.45 -2.68
N THR A 172 -2.42 2.23 -1.68
CA THR A 172 -3.75 1.65 -1.88
C THR A 172 -4.64 2.59 -2.68
N LEU A 173 -5.31 2.03 -3.69
CA LEU A 173 -6.23 2.73 -4.58
C LEU A 173 -7.68 2.32 -4.31
N ALA A 174 -7.91 1.02 -4.08
CA ALA A 174 -9.25 0.48 -3.90
C ALA A 174 -9.26 -0.80 -3.06
N ARG A 175 -10.44 -1.09 -2.49
CA ARG A 175 -10.78 -2.36 -1.86
C ARG A 175 -11.95 -2.97 -2.59
N VAL A 176 -11.82 -4.22 -2.98
CA VAL A 176 -12.79 -4.94 -3.81
C VAL A 176 -13.07 -6.32 -3.23
N ASP A 177 -14.24 -6.87 -3.55
CA ASP A 177 -14.59 -8.24 -3.16
C ASP A 177 -13.77 -9.27 -3.97
N VAL A 178 -13.65 -10.49 -3.45
CA VAL A 178 -12.99 -11.62 -4.16
C VAL A 178 -13.59 -11.96 -5.54
N ASP A 179 -14.85 -11.61 -5.78
CA ASP A 179 -15.51 -11.82 -7.08
C ASP A 179 -15.13 -10.76 -8.12
N TYR A 180 -14.43 -9.69 -7.71
CA TYR A 180 -13.94 -8.65 -8.61
C TYR A 180 -12.93 -9.22 -9.62
N PRO A 181 -12.92 -8.76 -10.89
CA PRO A 181 -12.02 -9.25 -11.93
C PRO A 181 -10.59 -8.72 -11.75
N VAL A 182 -9.94 -9.10 -10.65
CA VAL A 182 -8.64 -8.55 -10.25
C VAL A 182 -7.55 -8.86 -11.26
N ASP A 183 -7.42 -10.12 -11.69
CA ASP A 183 -6.40 -10.51 -12.67
C ASP A 183 -6.49 -9.69 -13.98
N ASP A 184 -7.70 -9.49 -14.52
CA ASP A 184 -7.92 -8.68 -15.74
C ASP A 184 -7.54 -7.20 -15.54
N VAL A 185 -7.86 -6.64 -14.37
CA VAL A 185 -7.57 -5.23 -14.05
C VAL A 185 -6.08 -5.01 -13.82
N VAL A 186 -5.41 -5.93 -13.12
CA VAL A 186 -3.95 -5.92 -12.93
C VAL A 186 -3.26 -6.03 -14.29
N GLU A 187 -3.66 -7.01 -15.12
CA GLU A 187 -3.08 -7.20 -16.45
C GLU A 187 -3.30 -5.97 -17.34
N TYR A 188 -4.48 -5.35 -17.30
CA TYR A 188 -4.76 -4.10 -18.02
C TYR A 188 -3.76 -3.00 -17.66
N PHE A 189 -3.56 -2.70 -16.37
CA PHE A 189 -2.66 -1.62 -15.95
C PHE A 189 -1.19 -1.93 -16.26
N LEU A 190 -0.77 -3.19 -16.14
CA LEU A 190 0.60 -3.61 -16.50
C LEU A 190 0.84 -3.49 -18.02
N ASN A 191 -0.11 -3.93 -18.85
CA ASN A 191 0.00 -3.86 -20.31
C ASN A 191 -0.03 -2.43 -20.86
N GLU A 192 -0.82 -1.54 -20.25
CA GLU A 192 -0.87 -0.12 -20.61
C GLU A 192 0.37 0.66 -20.13
N GLY A 193 1.24 0.06 -19.32
CA GLY A 193 2.43 0.71 -18.78
C GLY A 193 2.07 1.86 -17.84
N VAL A 194 1.21 1.58 -16.85
CA VAL A 194 0.75 2.59 -15.89
C VAL A 194 1.91 3.34 -15.24
N ASN A 195 1.76 4.65 -15.13
CA ASN A 195 2.69 5.50 -14.40
C ASN A 195 1.91 6.55 -13.63
N PHE A 196 1.88 6.42 -12.31
CA PHE A 196 1.21 7.35 -11.41
C PHE A 196 2.05 8.62 -11.20
N GLY A 197 3.37 8.47 -11.18
CA GLY A 197 4.35 9.56 -11.08
C GLY A 197 5.51 9.23 -10.14
N GLU A 198 6.43 10.18 -10.04
CA GLU A 198 7.55 10.13 -9.10
C GLU A 198 7.34 11.18 -7.99
N ILE A 199 7.71 10.85 -6.76
CA ILE A 199 7.79 11.79 -5.65
C ILE A 199 9.20 11.79 -5.07
N GLU A 200 9.63 12.92 -4.51
CA GLU A 200 10.80 12.96 -3.64
C GLU A 200 10.35 12.79 -2.19
N VAL A 201 10.77 11.69 -1.57
CA VAL A 201 10.55 11.41 -0.16
C VAL A 201 11.69 12.04 0.62
N ASN A 202 11.41 13.19 1.23
CA ASN A 202 12.32 13.91 2.13
C ASN A 202 11.76 14.02 3.56
N SER A 203 10.58 13.44 3.79
CA SER A 203 9.98 13.36 5.11
C SER A 203 8.93 12.24 5.19
N PHE A 204 8.69 11.75 6.40
CA PHE A 204 7.60 10.83 6.72
C PHE A 204 7.04 11.10 8.12
N HIS A 205 5.81 10.69 8.37
CA HIS A 205 5.13 10.85 9.65
C HIS A 205 5.22 9.58 10.48
N VAL A 206 5.51 9.66 11.78
CA VAL A 206 5.32 8.56 12.74
C VAL A 206 4.44 9.04 13.88
N ASN A 207 3.26 8.42 14.03
CA ASN A 207 2.31 8.76 15.10
C ASN A 207 2.05 10.29 15.21
N GLY A 208 1.90 10.96 14.06
CA GLY A 208 1.67 12.41 13.97
C GLY A 208 2.92 13.30 14.03
N HIS A 209 4.10 12.76 14.31
CA HIS A 209 5.37 13.49 14.29
C HIS A 209 6.00 13.44 12.89
N LEU A 210 6.48 14.57 12.38
CA LEU A 210 7.17 14.64 11.09
C LEU A 210 8.69 14.46 11.27
N PHE A 211 9.29 13.56 10.50
CA PHE A 211 10.73 13.30 10.47
C PHE A 211 11.26 13.64 9.09
N HIS A 212 12.39 14.35 9.02
CA HIS A 212 12.97 14.84 7.78
C HIS A 212 14.24 14.07 7.41
N ALA A 213 14.54 14.00 6.11
CA ALA A 213 15.84 13.59 5.61
C ALA A 213 16.93 14.56 6.09
N SER A 214 18.15 14.07 6.16
CA SER A 214 19.31 14.82 6.65
C SER A 214 19.90 15.80 5.62
N ASN A 215 19.67 15.54 4.33
CA ASN A 215 20.22 16.30 3.20
C ASN A 215 19.15 16.54 2.13
#